data_AF-A0A2I3HMT0-F1
#
_entry.id   AF-A0A2I3HMT0-F1
#
_cell.length_a   1.000
_cell.length_b   1.000
_cell.length_c   1.000
_cell.angle_alpha   90.00
_cell.angle_beta   90.00
_cell.angle_gamma   90.00
#
_symmetry.space_group_name_H-M   'P 1'
#
loop_
_entity.id
_entity.type
_entity.pdbx_description
1 polymer ?
#
loop_
_entity_poly.entity_id
_entity_poly.type
_entity_poly.pdbx_seq_one_letter_code
_entity_poly.pdbx_strand_id
1 'polypeptide(L)'
;MDDKELIEYFKSQMKEDPDMASAVAAIRTLLEFLKRDKGETIQGLRANLTSAIETLCGVDSSVAVSSGGELFLRFISLASLEYSDYSKCKKIMIERGELFLRRISLSRNKIADLCHTFIKDGATILTHAYSRVVLRVLEAAVAAKKRFSVYVTESQPDLSGQVPFCSVMPAIILQSKLRITVQQDRNQNVPPACQQSALPFIVPFPAFGRKITEFAADHSI
;
A
#
# COMPACT_ATOMS: atom_id res chain seq x y z
N MET A 1 -23.91 14.25 6.92
CA MET A 1 -22.60 14.62 6.35
C MET A 1 -22.88 14.95 4.90
N ASP A 2 -22.50 16.14 4.46
CA ASP A 2 -22.71 16.55 3.07
C ASP A 2 -21.65 15.90 2.16
N ASP A 3 -21.91 15.79 0.86
CA ASP A 3 -20.98 15.14 -0.10
C ASP A 3 -19.62 15.84 -0.12
N LYS A 4 -19.62 17.17 0.01
CA LYS A 4 -18.38 17.96 0.06
C LYS A 4 -17.56 17.66 1.32
N GLU A 5 -18.22 17.52 2.46
CA GLU A 5 -17.59 17.17 3.75
C GLU A 5 -17.00 15.76 3.68
N LEU A 6 -17.69 14.82 3.03
CA LEU A 6 -17.23 13.45 2.81
C LEU A 6 -15.90 13.41 2.04
N ILE A 7 -15.82 14.16 0.94
CA ILE A 7 -14.63 14.24 0.09
C ILE A 7 -13.46 14.90 0.85
N GLU A 8 -13.74 15.96 1.60
CA GLU A 8 -12.73 16.66 2.40
C GLU A 8 -12.15 15.74 3.47
N TYR A 9 -13.01 14.99 4.18
CA TYR A 9 -12.59 14.01 5.17
C TYR A 9 -11.73 12.92 4.52
N PHE A 10 -12.17 12.34 3.40
CA PHE A 10 -11.38 11.34 2.67
C PHE A 10 -9.98 11.86 2.27
N LYS A 11 -9.91 13.07 1.72
CA LYS A 11 -8.63 13.70 1.35
C LYS A 11 -7.75 14.01 2.57
N SER A 12 -8.34 14.38 3.70
CA SER A 12 -7.59 14.62 4.94
C SER A 12 -6.93 13.33 5.44
N GLN A 13 -7.64 12.20 5.40
CA GLN A 13 -7.13 10.89 5.81
C GLN A 13 -5.93 10.45 4.94
N MET A 14 -5.97 10.71 3.64
CA MET A 14 -4.85 10.39 2.74
C MET A 14 -3.63 11.29 2.94
N LYS A 15 -3.81 12.52 3.45
CA LYS A 15 -2.71 13.45 3.74
C LYS A 15 -2.05 13.15 5.08
N GLU A 16 -2.83 12.73 6.07
CA GLU A 16 -2.35 12.44 7.42
C GLU A 16 -1.44 11.21 7.44
N ASP A 17 -1.81 10.16 6.71
CA ASP A 17 -1.02 8.93 6.61
C ASP A 17 -0.81 8.55 5.14
N PRO A 18 0.34 8.89 4.53
CA PRO A 18 0.64 8.54 3.15
C PRO A 18 0.85 7.03 2.95
N ASP A 19 1.08 6.25 4.01
CA ASP A 19 1.13 4.78 3.91
C ASP A 19 -0.28 4.15 3.92
N MET A 20 -1.33 4.91 4.25
CA MET A 20 -2.71 4.41 4.27
C MET A 20 -3.22 4.06 2.87
N ALA A 21 -3.79 2.86 2.71
CA ALA A 21 -4.39 2.44 1.45
C ALA A 21 -5.65 3.25 1.16
N SER A 22 -5.85 3.63 -0.11
CA SER A 22 -7.03 4.42 -0.53
C SER A 22 -8.35 3.75 -0.12
N ALA A 23 -8.46 2.43 -0.29
CA ALA A 23 -9.61 1.67 0.20
C ALA A 23 -9.82 1.78 1.72
N VAL A 24 -8.75 1.80 2.53
CA VAL A 24 -8.85 1.94 3.99
C VAL A 24 -9.32 3.34 4.37
N ALA A 25 -8.82 4.37 3.69
CA ALA A 25 -9.29 5.75 3.88
C ALA A 25 -10.78 5.89 3.50
N ALA A 26 -11.20 5.25 2.41
CA ALA A 26 -12.61 5.21 2.00
C ALA A 26 -13.49 4.54 3.06
N ILE A 27 -13.08 3.38 3.57
CA ILE A 27 -13.82 2.65 4.62
C ILE A 27 -13.91 3.47 5.91
N ARG A 28 -12.83 4.15 6.33
CA ARG A 28 -12.87 5.07 7.49
C ARG A 28 -13.87 6.20 7.29
N THR A 29 -13.91 6.75 6.09
CA THR A 29 -14.83 7.81 5.71
C THR A 29 -16.28 7.32 5.72
N LEU A 30 -16.56 6.15 5.15
CA LEU A 30 -17.90 5.54 5.16
C LEU A 30 -18.36 5.15 6.57
N LEU A 31 -17.45 4.72 7.43
CA LEU A 31 -17.75 4.41 8.83
C LEU A 31 -18.09 5.69 9.61
N GLU A 32 -17.39 6.79 9.35
CA GLU A 32 -17.70 8.09 9.95
C GLU A 32 -19.05 8.63 9.43
N PHE A 33 -19.32 8.47 8.14
CA PHE A 33 -20.62 8.77 7.54
C PHE A 33 -21.75 7.99 8.24
N LEU A 34 -21.57 6.67 8.42
CA LEU A 34 -22.52 5.80 9.11
C LEU A 34 -22.78 6.25 10.57
N LYS A 35 -21.76 6.71 11.29
CA LYS A 35 -21.92 7.23 12.66
C LYS A 35 -22.76 8.51 12.68
N ARG A 36 -22.53 9.41 11.74
CA ARG A 36 -23.19 10.74 11.66
C ARG A 36 -24.55 10.72 10.96
N ASP A 37 -24.92 9.64 10.28
CA ASP A 37 -26.19 9.54 9.55
C ASP A 37 -27.39 9.82 10.49
N LYS A 38 -28.39 10.55 10.00
CA LYS A 38 -29.60 10.89 10.77
C LYS A 38 -30.85 10.20 10.21
N GLY A 39 -30.69 9.24 9.30
CA GLY A 39 -31.80 8.49 8.74
C GLY A 39 -32.51 7.65 9.80
N GLU A 40 -33.72 7.21 9.48
CA GLU A 40 -34.56 6.38 10.37
C GLU A 40 -34.83 4.98 9.79
N THR A 41 -34.41 4.72 8.54
CA THR A 41 -34.68 3.46 7.84
C THR A 41 -33.40 2.80 7.35
N ILE A 42 -33.37 1.46 7.41
CA ILE A 42 -32.22 0.65 6.94
C ILE A 42 -32.03 0.81 5.43
N GLN A 43 -33.13 0.84 4.67
CA GLN A 43 -33.08 1.01 3.21
C GLN A 43 -32.58 2.39 2.81
N GLY A 44 -33.01 3.45 3.49
CA GLY A 44 -32.49 4.81 3.28
C GLY A 44 -31.01 4.90 3.61
N LEU A 45 -30.58 4.33 4.75
CA LEU A 45 -29.16 4.28 5.12
C LEU A 45 -28.31 3.53 4.08
N ARG A 46 -28.82 2.41 3.55
CA ARG A 46 -28.14 1.66 2.49
C ARG A 46 -28.00 2.49 1.21
N ALA A 47 -29.08 3.14 0.76
CA ALA A 47 -29.04 4.01 -0.41
C ALA A 47 -28.06 5.18 -0.23
N ASN A 48 -28.07 5.82 0.94
CA ASN A 48 -27.14 6.89 1.30
C ASN A 48 -25.68 6.43 1.27
N LEU A 49 -25.39 5.24 1.81
CA LEU A 49 -24.04 4.66 1.78
C LEU A 49 -23.58 4.31 0.37
N THR A 50 -24.47 3.75 -0.46
CA THR A 50 -24.15 3.48 -1.87
C THR A 50 -23.84 4.77 -2.62
N SER A 51 -24.65 5.83 -2.43
CA SER A 51 -24.37 7.14 -3.02
C SER A 51 -23.03 7.72 -2.51
N ALA A 52 -22.72 7.58 -1.22
CA ALA A 52 -21.43 7.99 -0.68
C ALA A 52 -20.24 7.22 -1.31
N ILE A 53 -20.40 5.92 -1.59
CA ILE A 53 -19.39 5.11 -2.30
C ILE A 53 -19.18 5.65 -3.72
N GLU A 54 -20.26 5.94 -4.44
CA GLU A 54 -20.20 6.53 -5.80
C GLU A 54 -19.48 7.88 -5.80
N THR A 55 -19.79 8.74 -4.82
CA THR A 55 -19.10 10.03 -4.63
C THR A 55 -17.60 9.85 -4.39
N LEU A 56 -17.20 8.88 -3.56
CA LEU A 56 -15.78 8.58 -3.32
C LEU A 56 -15.08 8.02 -4.57
N CYS A 57 -15.77 7.18 -5.36
CA CYS A 57 -15.26 6.67 -6.63
C CYS A 57 -15.10 7.76 -7.69
N GLY A 58 -15.89 8.84 -7.62
CA GLY A 58 -15.69 10.02 -8.45
C GLY A 58 -14.40 10.79 -8.12
N VAL A 59 -13.88 10.65 -6.90
CA VAL A 59 -12.65 11.32 -6.45
C VAL A 59 -11.40 10.48 -6.71
N ASP A 60 -11.50 9.16 -6.47
CA ASP A 60 -10.41 8.21 -6.66
C ASP A 60 -10.86 7.12 -7.64
N SER A 61 -10.21 7.05 -8.80
CA SER A 61 -10.51 6.10 -9.87
C SER A 61 -10.02 4.67 -9.58
N SER A 62 -9.43 4.42 -8.41
CA SER A 62 -8.99 3.10 -8.02
C SER A 62 -10.17 2.16 -7.81
N VAL A 63 -10.12 1.01 -8.47
CA VAL A 63 -11.03 -0.13 -8.22
C VAL A 63 -11.03 -0.57 -6.75
N ALA A 64 -9.97 -0.25 -5.99
CA ALA A 64 -9.88 -0.56 -4.57
C ALA A 64 -10.94 0.18 -3.72
N VAL A 65 -11.30 1.42 -4.09
CA VAL A 65 -12.32 2.21 -3.39
C VAL A 65 -13.71 1.62 -3.65
N SER A 66 -14.04 1.36 -4.91
CA SER A 66 -15.31 0.74 -5.31
C SER A 66 -15.49 -0.63 -4.67
N SER A 67 -14.51 -1.53 -4.84
CA SER A 67 -14.57 -2.88 -4.27
C SER A 67 -14.56 -2.88 -2.74
N GLY A 68 -13.74 -2.03 -2.11
CA GLY A 68 -13.68 -1.88 -0.66
C GLY A 68 -14.99 -1.36 -0.06
N GLY A 69 -15.63 -0.39 -0.72
CA GLY A 69 -16.92 0.16 -0.34
C GLY A 69 -18.04 -0.88 -0.41
N GLU A 70 -18.13 -1.63 -1.51
CA GLU A 70 -19.13 -2.69 -1.66
C GLU A 70 -18.94 -3.83 -0.65
N LEU A 71 -17.69 -4.27 -0.42
CA LEU A 71 -17.39 -5.27 0.59
C LEU A 71 -17.76 -4.78 2.00
N PHE A 72 -17.49 -3.52 2.31
CA PHE A 72 -17.89 -2.91 3.57
C PHE A 72 -19.42 -2.90 3.73
N LEU A 73 -20.15 -2.42 2.72
CA LEU A 73 -21.61 -2.39 2.72
C LEU A 73 -22.21 -3.78 2.91
N ARG A 74 -21.68 -4.77 2.20
CA ARG A 74 -22.08 -6.18 2.34
C ARG A 74 -21.83 -6.68 3.76
N PHE A 75 -20.66 -6.39 4.33
CA PHE A 75 -20.25 -6.88 5.64
C PHE A 75 -21.11 -6.34 6.79
N ILE A 76 -21.45 -5.05 6.76
CA ILE A 76 -22.29 -4.42 7.79
C ILE A 76 -23.77 -4.81 7.63
N SER A 77 -24.25 -4.98 6.39
CA SER A 77 -25.66 -5.27 6.12
C SER A 77 -26.06 -6.71 6.45
N LEU A 78 -25.11 -7.65 6.36
CA LEU A 78 -25.32 -9.09 6.60
C LEU A 78 -25.91 -9.42 7.98
N ALA A 79 -25.69 -8.59 9.00
CA ALA A 79 -26.21 -8.82 10.37
C ALA A 79 -27.49 -8.05 10.69
N SER A 80 -27.93 -7.14 9.81
CA SER A 80 -29.07 -6.25 10.12
C SER A 80 -30.44 -6.90 9.98
N LEU A 81 -30.53 -8.13 9.46
CA LEU A 81 -31.79 -8.81 9.13
C LEU A 81 -32.53 -9.42 10.33
N GLU A 82 -31.93 -9.40 11.53
CA GLU A 82 -32.47 -10.12 12.70
C GLU A 82 -33.22 -9.23 13.70
N TYR A 83 -33.24 -7.90 13.53
CA TYR A 83 -33.78 -6.98 14.53
C TYR A 83 -34.78 -5.98 13.93
N SER A 84 -35.88 -5.77 14.64
CA SER A 84 -36.93 -4.80 14.29
C SER A 84 -36.57 -3.35 14.65
N ASP A 85 -35.62 -3.13 15.58
CA ASP A 85 -35.28 -1.80 16.10
C ASP A 85 -34.13 -1.16 15.29
N TYR A 86 -34.42 -0.10 14.53
CA TYR A 86 -33.43 0.63 13.74
C TYR A 86 -32.21 1.08 14.57
N SER A 87 -32.42 1.63 15.77
CA SER A 87 -31.34 2.11 16.63
C SER A 87 -30.36 0.99 17.02
N LYS A 88 -30.87 -0.22 17.30
CA LYS A 88 -30.03 -1.39 17.60
C LYS A 88 -29.30 -1.86 16.34
N CYS A 89 -29.99 -1.94 15.20
CA CYS A 89 -29.37 -2.28 13.91
C CYS A 89 -28.20 -1.35 13.58
N LYS A 90 -28.40 -0.03 13.73
CA LYS A 90 -27.35 0.96 13.46
C LYS A 90 -26.14 0.77 14.37
N LYS A 91 -26.34 0.54 15.66
CA LYS A 91 -25.23 0.26 16.60
C LYS A 91 -24.44 -0.99 16.18
N ILE A 92 -25.13 -2.08 15.85
CA ILE A 92 -24.49 -3.32 15.37
C ILE A 92 -23.72 -3.07 14.06
N MET A 93 -24.29 -2.30 13.13
CA MET A 93 -23.59 -1.94 11.88
C MET A 93 -22.31 -1.16 12.15
N ILE A 94 -22.31 -0.22 13.11
CA ILE A 94 -21.12 0.54 13.51
C ILE A 94 -20.08 -0.40 14.14
N GLU A 95 -20.46 -1.26 15.09
CA GLU A 95 -19.56 -2.21 15.73
C GLU A 95 -18.92 -3.17 14.71
N ARG A 96 -19.70 -3.64 13.75
CA ARG A 96 -19.20 -4.45 12.63
C ARG A 96 -18.29 -3.65 11.72
N GLY A 97 -18.60 -2.40 11.45
CA GLY A 97 -17.75 -1.51 10.66
C GLY A 97 -16.37 -1.30 11.31
N GLU A 98 -16.34 -1.09 12.62
CA GLU A 98 -15.09 -1.03 13.40
C GLU A 98 -14.31 -2.36 13.37
N LEU A 99 -15.01 -3.49 13.50
CA LEU A 99 -14.39 -4.80 13.38
C LEU A 99 -13.78 -5.04 11.99
N PHE A 100 -14.48 -4.63 10.94
CA PHE A 100 -14.01 -4.71 9.56
C PHE A 100 -12.74 -3.88 9.36
N LEU A 101 -12.75 -2.63 9.84
CA LEU A 101 -11.60 -1.74 9.77
C LEU A 101 -10.39 -2.30 10.52
N ARG A 102 -10.61 -2.88 11.72
CA ARG A 102 -9.57 -3.56 12.49
C ARG A 102 -8.96 -4.74 11.71
N ARG A 103 -9.80 -5.58 11.10
CA ARG A 103 -9.35 -6.73 10.30
C ARG A 103 -8.49 -6.30 9.11
N ILE A 104 -8.90 -5.27 8.38
CA ILE A 104 -8.14 -4.79 7.23
C ILE A 104 -6.83 -4.15 7.68
N SER A 105 -6.83 -3.39 8.78
CA SER A 105 -5.60 -2.79 9.32
C SER A 105 -4.55 -3.86 9.69
N LEU A 106 -4.97 -4.98 10.27
CA LEU A 106 -4.08 -6.10 10.64
C LEU A 106 -3.70 -7.00 9.46
N SER A 107 -4.43 -6.93 8.35
CA SER A 107 -4.24 -7.84 7.21
C SER A 107 -2.84 -7.74 6.60
N ARG A 108 -2.26 -6.54 6.51
CA ARG A 108 -0.92 -6.33 5.94
C ARG A 108 0.15 -7.08 6.74
N ASN A 109 0.12 -6.96 8.07
CA ASN A 109 1.07 -7.65 8.94
C ASN A 109 0.88 -9.16 8.85
N LYS A 110 -0.38 -9.63 8.85
CA LYS A 110 -0.69 -11.06 8.69
C LYS A 110 -0.15 -11.61 7.36
N ILE A 111 -0.24 -10.86 6.27
CA ILE A 111 0.33 -11.25 4.98
C ILE A 111 1.86 -11.34 5.09
N ALA A 112 2.53 -10.37 5.73
CA ALA A 112 3.97 -10.41 5.94
C ALA A 112 4.43 -11.64 6.74
N ASP A 113 3.75 -11.94 7.84
CA ASP A 113 4.04 -13.07 8.73
C ASP A 113 3.82 -14.44 8.05
N LEU A 114 2.89 -14.53 7.10
CA LEU A 114 2.68 -15.77 6.34
C LEU A 114 3.66 -15.86 5.17
N CYS A 115 3.89 -14.76 4.45
CA CYS A 115 4.61 -14.76 3.19
C CYS A 115 6.13 -14.81 3.34
N HIS A 116 6.71 -14.33 4.45
CA HIS A 116 8.17 -14.32 4.62
C HIS A 116 8.75 -15.75 4.56
N THR A 117 7.95 -16.78 4.87
CA THR A 117 8.36 -18.19 4.81
C THR A 117 8.66 -18.68 3.39
N PHE A 118 7.96 -18.16 2.38
CA PHE A 118 8.15 -18.53 0.97
C PHE A 118 9.45 -18.01 0.37
N ILE A 119 9.99 -16.91 0.90
CA ILE A 119 11.28 -16.38 0.47
C ILE A 119 12.38 -17.31 1.00
N LYS A 120 13.18 -17.91 0.12
CA LYS A 120 14.31 -18.77 0.49
C LYS A 120 15.59 -17.93 0.65
N ASP A 121 16.56 -18.43 1.43
CA ASP A 121 17.88 -17.81 1.49
C ASP A 121 18.58 -17.94 0.13
N GLY A 122 19.24 -16.88 -0.32
CA GLY A 122 19.86 -16.75 -1.63
C GLY A 122 18.89 -16.54 -2.80
N ALA A 123 17.60 -16.29 -2.54
CA ALA A 123 16.63 -16.09 -3.61
C ALA A 123 16.81 -14.75 -4.34
N THR A 124 16.41 -14.73 -5.62
CA THR A 124 16.27 -13.52 -6.42
C THR A 124 14.80 -13.29 -6.68
N ILE A 125 14.28 -12.14 -6.26
CA ILE A 125 12.86 -11.76 -6.34
C ILE A 125 12.71 -10.67 -7.40
N LEU A 126 11.64 -10.73 -8.20
CA LEU A 126 11.22 -9.65 -9.09
C LEU A 126 9.91 -9.07 -8.58
N THR A 127 9.82 -7.75 -8.45
CA THR A 127 8.60 -7.03 -8.10
C THR A 127 8.25 -6.03 -9.19
N HIS A 128 6.97 -5.94 -9.53
CA HIS A 128 6.47 -4.92 -10.44
C HIS A 128 5.86 -3.77 -9.65
N ALA A 129 6.27 -2.54 -9.96
CA ALA A 129 5.83 -1.31 -9.31
C ALA A 129 6.12 -1.24 -7.80
N TYR A 130 5.78 -0.10 -7.22
CA TYR A 130 5.78 0.06 -5.77
C TYR A 130 4.56 -0.60 -5.13
N SER A 131 4.80 -1.49 -4.16
CA SER A 131 3.75 -2.13 -3.38
C SER A 131 4.08 -2.16 -1.89
N ARG A 132 3.25 -1.49 -1.10
CA ARG A 132 3.35 -1.42 0.38
C ARG A 132 3.27 -2.79 1.03
N VAL A 133 2.44 -3.69 0.51
CA VAL A 133 2.30 -5.05 1.08
C VAL A 133 3.57 -5.85 0.82
N VAL A 134 4.10 -5.79 -0.41
CA VAL A 134 5.36 -6.46 -0.76
C VAL A 134 6.50 -5.91 0.09
N LEU A 135 6.57 -4.59 0.29
CA LEU A 135 7.56 -3.95 1.15
C LEU A 135 7.57 -4.55 2.57
N ARG A 136 6.39 -4.69 3.20
CA ARG A 136 6.24 -5.30 4.52
C ARG A 136 6.65 -6.78 4.54
N VAL A 137 6.37 -7.55 3.47
CA VAL A 137 6.83 -8.94 3.36
C VAL A 137 8.36 -9.01 3.29
N LEU A 138 9.00 -8.14 2.50
CA LEU A 138 10.45 -8.09 2.38
C LEU A 138 11.11 -7.69 3.71
N GLU A 139 10.52 -6.75 4.45
CA GLU A 139 10.95 -6.39 5.80
C GLU A 139 10.88 -7.57 6.78
N ALA A 140 9.77 -8.31 6.78
CA ALA A 140 9.63 -9.52 7.59
C ALA A 140 10.67 -10.59 7.21
N ALA A 141 11.00 -10.74 5.93
CA ALA A 141 12.02 -11.67 5.46
C ALA A 141 13.44 -11.27 5.90
N VAL A 142 13.75 -9.98 5.88
CA VAL A 142 15.02 -9.45 6.41
C VAL A 142 15.10 -9.63 7.92
N ALA A 143 14.01 -9.36 8.65
CA ALA A 143 13.94 -9.59 10.10
C ALA A 143 14.15 -11.07 10.46
N ALA A 144 13.70 -11.98 9.60
CA ALA A 144 13.99 -13.42 9.68
C ALA A 144 15.42 -13.81 9.23
N LYS A 145 16.31 -12.83 9.01
CA LYS A 145 17.73 -12.98 8.64
C LYS A 145 17.99 -13.72 7.32
N LYS A 146 17.04 -13.64 6.37
CA LYS A 146 17.22 -14.22 5.03
C LYS A 146 17.99 -13.26 4.13
N ARG A 147 18.88 -13.78 3.29
CA ARG A 147 19.62 -13.03 2.28
C ARG A 147 18.93 -13.23 0.94
N PHE A 148 18.63 -12.17 0.23
CA PHE A 148 18.03 -12.24 -1.09
C PHE A 148 18.38 -10.97 -1.89
N SER A 149 18.12 -10.99 -3.19
CA SER A 149 18.19 -9.81 -4.06
C SER A 149 16.80 -9.52 -4.63
N VAL A 150 16.53 -8.25 -4.89
CA VAL A 150 15.24 -7.80 -5.45
C VAL A 150 15.48 -6.96 -6.69
N TYR A 151 14.80 -7.33 -7.77
CA TYR A 151 14.67 -6.52 -8.97
C TYR A 151 13.32 -5.82 -8.93
N VAL A 152 13.30 -4.53 -9.22
CA VAL A 152 12.08 -3.72 -9.30
C VAL A 152 11.96 -3.19 -10.71
N THR A 153 10.83 -3.37 -11.36
CA THR A 153 10.59 -2.71 -12.66
C THR A 153 10.39 -1.22 -12.48
N GLU A 154 10.82 -0.40 -13.43
CA GLU A 154 10.59 1.05 -13.43
C GLU A 154 9.10 1.42 -13.35
N SER A 155 8.23 0.61 -13.96
CA SER A 155 6.78 0.78 -14.03
C SER A 155 6.38 2.06 -14.75
N GLN A 156 6.60 2.11 -16.05
CA GLN A 156 5.99 3.17 -16.87
C GLN A 156 4.46 2.98 -16.95
N PRO A 157 3.65 4.06 -16.96
CA PRO A 157 4.04 5.47 -17.12
C PRO A 157 4.24 6.26 -15.80
N ASP A 158 3.89 5.70 -14.64
CA ASP A 158 3.89 6.44 -13.37
C ASP A 158 5.27 6.48 -12.69
N LEU A 159 6.24 5.71 -13.19
CA LEU A 159 7.58 5.55 -12.65
C LEU A 159 7.57 5.14 -11.16
N SER A 160 6.49 4.48 -10.73
CA SER A 160 6.29 4.11 -9.34
C SER A 160 7.39 3.20 -8.80
N GLY A 161 8.05 2.42 -9.65
CA GLY A 161 9.18 1.58 -9.27
C GLY A 161 10.49 2.34 -9.01
N GLN A 162 10.60 3.59 -9.47
CA GLN A 162 11.72 4.47 -9.14
C GLN A 162 11.59 5.10 -7.74
N VAL A 163 10.40 5.03 -7.13
CA VAL A 163 10.20 5.51 -5.76
C VAL A 163 11.24 4.81 -4.88
N PRO A 164 12.14 5.56 -4.23
CA PRO A 164 13.28 4.97 -3.58
C PRO A 164 12.78 4.07 -2.45
N PHE A 165 12.83 2.75 -2.66
CA PHE A 165 12.65 1.77 -1.59
C PHE A 165 13.51 2.20 -0.40
N CYS A 166 14.73 2.67 -0.66
CA CYS A 166 15.67 3.21 0.32
C CYS A 166 15.12 4.34 1.23
N SER A 167 14.23 5.22 0.74
CA SER A 167 13.65 6.30 1.57
C SER A 167 12.45 5.84 2.41
N VAL A 168 11.84 4.72 2.06
CA VAL A 168 10.64 4.16 2.72
C VAL A 168 10.98 2.93 3.58
N MET A 169 12.17 2.34 3.40
CA MET A 169 12.64 1.22 4.21
C MET A 169 13.12 1.73 5.58
N PRO A 170 12.70 1.14 6.70
CA PRO A 170 13.27 1.45 8.00
C PRO A 170 14.77 1.16 8.01
N ALA A 171 15.52 1.93 8.81
CA ALA A 171 16.99 1.85 8.96
C ALA A 171 17.55 0.44 9.29
N ILE A 172 16.69 -0.48 9.72
CA ILE A 172 16.99 -1.90 9.96
C ILE A 172 17.47 -2.60 8.67
N ILE A 173 16.97 -2.21 7.50
CA ILE A 173 17.37 -2.83 6.22
C ILE A 173 18.67 -2.24 5.69
N LEU A 174 19.01 -0.99 6.01
CA LEU A 174 20.34 -0.43 5.69
C LEU A 174 21.49 -1.21 6.34
N GLN A 175 21.22 -1.96 7.42
CA GLN A 175 22.20 -2.86 8.05
C GLN A 175 22.26 -4.25 7.39
N SER A 176 21.16 -4.71 6.79
CA SER A 176 21.15 -5.92 5.97
C SER A 176 21.66 -5.60 4.57
N LYS A 177 22.61 -6.35 4.03
CA LYS A 177 23.17 -6.12 2.68
C LYS A 177 22.18 -6.48 1.55
N LEU A 178 20.95 -5.97 1.62
CA LEU A 178 19.90 -6.23 0.64
C LEU A 178 20.25 -5.49 -0.66
N ARG A 179 20.39 -6.25 -1.76
CA ARG A 179 20.63 -5.68 -3.09
C ARG A 179 19.30 -5.44 -3.79
N ILE A 180 18.96 -4.18 -4.00
CA ILE A 180 17.81 -3.75 -4.78
C ILE A 180 18.31 -3.12 -6.09
N THR A 181 17.83 -3.62 -7.22
CA THR A 181 18.18 -3.11 -8.55
C THR A 181 16.91 -2.71 -9.29
N VAL A 182 16.83 -1.47 -9.75
CA VAL A 182 15.73 -1.03 -10.62
C VAL A 182 16.08 -1.40 -12.06
N GLN A 183 15.15 -2.03 -12.76
CA GLN A 183 15.28 -2.48 -14.14
C GLN A 183 14.30 -1.72 -15.02
N GLN A 184 14.81 -1.14 -16.10
CA GLN A 184 14.00 -0.39 -17.07
C GLN A 184 12.99 -1.29 -17.77
N ASP A 185 11.79 -0.77 -17.96
CA ASP A 185 10.78 -1.44 -18.76
C ASP A 185 11.13 -1.26 -20.24
N ARG A 186 11.46 -2.35 -20.95
CA ARG A 186 11.63 -2.32 -22.41
C ARG A 186 10.26 -2.12 -23.07
N ASN A 187 9.89 -0.87 -23.28
CA ASN A 187 8.66 -0.54 -23.97
C ASN A 187 8.90 -0.51 -25.48
N GLN A 188 8.49 -1.56 -26.21
CA GLN A 188 8.63 -1.65 -27.67
C GLN A 188 7.68 -0.69 -28.43
N ASN A 189 6.75 -0.01 -27.73
CA ASN A 189 5.71 0.83 -28.33
C ASN A 189 5.85 2.33 -28.03
N VAL A 190 7.02 2.81 -27.55
CA VAL A 190 7.22 4.24 -27.26
C VAL A 190 7.79 4.94 -28.51
N PRO A 191 7.17 6.02 -29.01
CA PRO A 191 7.71 6.78 -30.13
C PRO A 191 9.11 7.37 -29.78
N PRO A 192 10.04 7.43 -30.74
CA PRO A 192 11.46 7.72 -30.50
C PRO A 192 11.76 9.10 -29.88
N ALA A 193 10.77 10.00 -29.83
CA ALA A 193 10.90 11.31 -29.19
C ALA A 193 11.05 11.23 -27.64
N CYS A 194 10.51 10.20 -26.99
CA CYS A 194 10.66 10.01 -25.54
C CYS A 194 11.91 9.19 -25.14
N GLN A 195 12.65 8.65 -26.11
CA GLN A 195 13.80 7.75 -25.84
C GLN A 195 15.11 8.50 -25.52
N GLN A 196 15.15 9.84 -25.63
CA GLN A 196 16.40 10.62 -25.52
C GLN A 196 16.75 11.14 -24.12
N SER A 197 16.05 10.75 -23.06
CA SER A 197 16.40 11.15 -21.69
C SER A 197 16.73 9.98 -20.75
N ALA A 198 17.33 8.91 -21.27
CA ALA A 198 17.89 7.85 -20.42
C ALA A 198 19.39 8.11 -20.17
N LEU A 199 19.70 9.05 -19.27
CA LEU A 199 21.01 9.04 -18.61
C LEU A 199 21.02 7.89 -17.59
N PRO A 200 22.13 7.14 -17.44
CA PRO A 200 22.25 6.16 -16.39
C PRO A 200 22.31 6.90 -15.05
N PHE A 201 21.16 7.01 -14.36
CA PHE A 201 21.13 7.47 -12.98
C PHE A 201 21.65 6.35 -12.09
N ILE A 202 22.97 6.24 -11.98
CA ILE A 202 23.64 5.50 -10.91
C ILE A 202 23.32 6.29 -9.65
N VAL A 203 22.47 5.73 -8.78
CA VAL A 203 22.29 6.24 -7.42
C VAL A 203 23.69 6.21 -6.77
N PRO A 204 24.28 7.36 -6.38
CA PRO A 204 25.60 7.35 -5.77
C PRO A 204 25.47 6.71 -4.38
N PHE A 205 25.83 5.43 -4.27
CA PHE A 205 26.14 4.84 -2.99
C PHE A 205 27.36 5.58 -2.42
N PRO A 206 27.35 6.01 -1.14
CA PRO A 206 28.56 6.50 -0.52
C PRO A 206 29.56 5.34 -0.48
N ALA A 207 30.65 5.48 -1.24
CA ALA A 207 31.72 4.50 -1.32
C ALA A 207 32.40 4.37 0.06
N PHE A 208 31.94 3.42 0.88
CA PHE A 208 32.68 3.02 2.08
C PHE A 208 33.73 1.99 1.67
N GLY A 209 34.97 2.48 1.60
CA GLY A 209 36.12 1.76 1.08
C GLY A 209 36.40 0.44 1.79
N ARG A 210 36.71 -0.58 0.98
CA ARG A 210 37.64 -1.65 1.32
C ARG A 210 38.47 -1.98 0.08
N LYS A 211 39.67 -1.42 0.00
CA LYS A 211 40.78 -2.03 -0.73
C LYS A 211 41.28 -3.18 0.14
N ILE A 212 41.13 -4.42 -0.31
CA ILE A 212 42.00 -5.53 0.10
C ILE A 212 42.29 -6.35 -1.15
N THR A 213 43.59 -6.41 -1.49
CA THR A 213 44.39 -7.40 -2.24
C THR A 213 45.46 -6.62 -3.00
N GLU A 214 46.76 -6.88 -2.97
CA GLU A 214 47.65 -7.76 -2.20
C GLU A 214 49.08 -7.41 -2.69
N PHE A 215 50.06 -7.48 -1.79
CA PHE A 215 51.51 -7.72 -1.95
C PHE A 215 52.28 -7.47 -3.28
N ALA A 216 53.30 -6.59 -3.19
CA ALA A 216 54.70 -6.77 -3.64
C ALA A 216 55.53 -5.63 -3.02
N ALA A 217 56.29 -5.84 -1.95
CA ALA A 217 57.69 -6.29 -1.92
C ALA A 217 58.70 -5.29 -2.56
N ASP A 218 59.34 -4.51 -1.69
CA ASP A 218 60.74 -4.00 -1.69
C ASP A 218 61.40 -3.51 -2.99
N HIS A 219 61.81 -2.23 -3.00
CA HIS A 219 63.23 -1.81 -3.00
C HIS A 219 63.43 -0.28 -2.89
N SER A 220 64.33 0.09 -1.96
CA SER A 220 65.34 1.19 -1.94
C SER A 220 64.98 2.55 -2.58
N ILE A 221 65.15 3.70 -1.92
CA ILE A 221 66.34 4.29 -1.25
C ILE A 221 65.89 5.13 -0.06
#